data_AF-A0A7E6EVM2-F1
#
_entry.id   AF-A0A7E6EVM2-F1
#
_cell.length_a   1.000
_cell.length_b   1.000
_cell.length_c   1.000
_cell.angle_alpha   90.00
_cell.angle_beta   90.00
_cell.angle_gamma   90.00
#
_symmetry.space_group_name_H-M   'P 1'
#
loop_
_entity.id
_entity.type
_entity.pdbx_description
1 polymer ?
#
loop_
_entity_poly.entity_id
_entity_poly.type
_entity_poly.pdbx_seq_one_letter_code
_entity_poly.pdbx_strand_id
1 'polypeptide(L)'
;MSQLEDFPRASCDIVHRKFVPQDQTINREFYLDVLKRLREGIRRMLLDLWRAKNCIIHDVSALCHQALLTREFLAISNIASFQHLPYSSDLAIASFHIFPMIKKQHHCQEPQRIGDSTRLRKTNFQAGLQKWQESCHQFIAA
;
A
#
# COMPACT_ATOMS: atom_id res chain seq x y z
N MET A 1 -25.90 -11.54 -14.40
CA MET A 1 -24.43 -11.67 -14.20
C MET A 1 -23.85 -10.28 -14.16
N SER A 2 -23.96 -9.65 -12.99
CA SER A 2 -23.80 -8.21 -12.83
C SER A 2 -22.34 -7.80 -12.91
N GLN A 3 -22.17 -6.67 -13.59
CA GLN A 3 -20.96 -5.93 -13.92
C GLN A 3 -19.87 -6.00 -12.84
N LEU A 4 -18.70 -6.48 -13.24
CA LEU A 4 -17.46 -6.23 -12.52
C LEU A 4 -17.13 -4.75 -12.77
N GLU A 5 -17.40 -3.91 -11.76
CA GLU A 5 -17.07 -2.49 -11.75
C GLU A 5 -15.68 -2.25 -12.35
N ASP A 6 -15.65 -1.54 -13.47
CA ASP A 6 -14.43 -1.10 -14.14
C ASP A 6 -13.76 -0.07 -13.22
N PHE A 7 -12.79 -0.52 -12.43
CA PHE A 7 -12.07 0.34 -11.50
C PHE A 7 -11.48 1.54 -12.28
N PRO A 8 -11.73 2.79 -11.85
CA PRO A 8 -11.34 3.95 -12.62
C PRO A 8 -9.83 3.90 -12.89
N ARG A 9 -9.48 4.14 -14.15
CA ARG A 9 -8.13 4.19 -14.74
C ARG A 9 -7.27 5.35 -14.20
N ALA A 10 -7.45 5.71 -12.93
CA ALA A 10 -6.81 6.83 -12.28
C ALA A 10 -5.66 6.35 -11.39
N SER A 11 -4.46 6.43 -11.98
CA SER A 11 -3.18 6.73 -11.35
C SER A 11 -2.51 5.63 -10.50
N CYS A 12 -1.86 4.71 -11.22
CA CYS A 12 -0.83 3.79 -10.74
C CYS A 12 0.47 4.51 -10.30
N ASP A 13 0.41 5.36 -9.27
CA ASP A 13 1.56 6.12 -8.75
C ASP A 13 1.78 5.95 -7.23
N ILE A 14 3.03 6.10 -6.80
CA ILE A 14 3.39 6.17 -5.39
C ILE A 14 2.85 7.48 -4.81
N VAL A 15 1.89 7.39 -3.89
CA VAL A 15 1.29 8.57 -3.25
C VAL A 15 2.17 9.11 -2.12
N HIS A 16 2.78 8.22 -1.32
CA HIS A 16 3.66 8.61 -0.22
C HIS A 16 4.66 7.50 0.09
N ARG A 17 5.90 7.87 0.42
CA ARG A 17 6.92 6.98 0.99
C ARG A 17 7.66 7.71 2.10
N LYS A 18 8.03 7.00 3.16
CA LYS A 18 8.82 7.53 4.26
C LYS A 18 9.84 6.46 4.67
N PHE A 19 11.11 6.85 4.74
CA PHE A 19 12.15 6.01 5.31
C PHE A 19 12.08 6.11 6.83
N VAL A 20 12.22 4.96 7.50
CA VAL A 20 12.37 4.91 8.95
C VAL A 20 13.81 5.35 9.26
N PRO A 21 14.01 6.27 10.22
CA PRO A 21 15.36 6.62 10.67
C PRO A 21 16.15 5.38 11.08
N GLN A 22 17.47 5.46 10.93
CA GLN A 22 18.36 4.38 11.33
C GLN A 22 18.15 4.06 12.83
N ASP A 23 18.17 2.77 13.16
CA ASP A 23 17.99 2.22 14.51
C ASP A 23 16.62 2.47 15.17
N GLN A 24 15.61 2.87 14.37
CA GLN A 24 14.23 3.04 14.85
C GLN A 24 13.30 1.94 14.36
N THR A 25 12.38 1.48 15.21
CA THR A 25 11.28 0.57 14.82
C THR A 25 10.02 1.36 14.49
N ILE A 26 9.21 0.85 13.56
CA ILE A 26 7.89 1.41 13.26
C ILE A 26 6.97 1.15 14.46
N ASN A 27 6.76 2.18 15.28
CA ASN A 27 5.74 2.18 16.32
C ASN A 27 4.40 2.70 15.77
N ARG A 28 3.36 2.64 16.61
CA ARG A 28 2.01 3.09 16.25
C ARG A 28 1.95 4.60 15.95
N GLU A 29 2.72 5.42 16.65
CA GLU A 29 2.76 6.87 16.45
C GLU A 29 3.38 7.24 15.10
N PHE A 30 4.51 6.61 14.76
CA PHE A 30 5.17 6.77 13.47
C PHE A 30 4.26 6.36 12.33
N TYR A 31 3.57 5.22 12.47
CA TYR A 31 2.61 4.75 11.47
C TYR A 31 1.43 5.72 11.30
N LEU A 32 0.87 6.24 12.40
CA LEU A 32 -0.19 7.23 12.35
C LEU A 32 0.23 8.50 11.58
N ASP A 33 1.45 8.98 11.79
CA ASP A 33 1.98 10.13 11.04
C ASP A 33 2.16 9.84 9.55
N VAL A 34 2.54 8.61 9.20
CA VAL A 34 2.58 8.15 7.80
C VAL A 34 1.17 8.17 7.21
N LEU A 35 0.16 7.65 7.93
CA LEU A 35 -1.23 7.65 7.47
C LEU A 35 -1.80 9.07 7.28
N LYS A 36 -1.50 10.00 8.18
CA LYS A 36 -1.90 11.42 8.03
C LYS A 36 -1.34 12.04 6.75
N ARG A 37 -0.06 11.79 6.46
CA ARG A 37 0.61 12.29 5.24
C ARG A 37 0.10 11.60 3.99
N LEU A 38 -0.14 10.29 4.05
CA LEU A 38 -0.73 9.51 2.97
C LEU A 38 -2.11 10.05 2.61
N ARG A 39 -2.98 10.28 3.60
CA ARG A 39 -4.32 10.86 3.41
C ARG A 39 -4.26 12.19 2.66
N GLU A 40 -3.37 13.08 3.07
CA GLU A 40 -3.22 14.38 2.41
C GLU A 40 -2.67 14.23 0.98
N GLY A 41 -1.76 13.27 0.74
CA GLY A 41 -1.30 12.91 -0.60
C GLY A 41 -2.43 12.41 -1.49
N ILE A 42 -3.29 11.52 -0.99
CA ILE A 42 -4.48 11.01 -1.70
C ILE A 42 -5.42 12.18 -2.03
N ARG A 43 -5.70 13.06 -1.06
CA ARG A 43 -6.55 14.23 -1.28
C ARG A 43 -6.03 15.13 -2.40
N ARG A 44 -4.71 15.29 -2.52
CA ARG A 44 -4.07 16.16 -3.53
C ARG A 44 -3.94 15.50 -4.90
N MET A 45 -3.50 14.24 -4.94
CA MET A 45 -3.13 13.55 -6.18
C MET A 45 -4.30 12.77 -6.79
N LEU A 46 -5.25 12.34 -5.97
CA LEU A 46 -6.35 11.44 -6.34
C LEU A 46 -7.69 12.07 -5.94
N LEU A 47 -7.91 13.33 -6.33
CA LEU A 47 -9.05 14.14 -5.91
C LEU A 47 -10.40 13.48 -6.24
N ASP A 48 -10.50 12.79 -7.39
CA ASP A 48 -11.73 12.10 -7.81
C ASP A 48 -12.05 10.90 -6.90
N LEU A 49 -11.04 10.08 -6.57
CA LEU A 49 -11.18 8.97 -5.63
C LEU A 49 -11.49 9.47 -4.21
N TRP A 50 -10.88 10.59 -3.81
CA TRP A 50 -11.15 11.25 -2.53
C TRP A 50 -12.61 11.71 -2.43
N ARG A 51 -13.12 12.37 -3.48
CA ARG A 51 -14.53 12.83 -3.54
C ARG A 51 -15.52 11.67 -3.55
N ALA A 52 -15.19 10.59 -4.25
CA ALA A 52 -16.00 9.38 -4.31
C ALA A 52 -15.96 8.55 -3.02
N LYS A 53 -15.07 8.85 -2.07
CA LYS A 53 -14.82 8.04 -0.85
C LYS A 53 -14.43 6.59 -1.14
N ASN A 54 -13.89 6.32 -2.33
CA ASN A 54 -13.55 4.98 -2.82
C ASN A 54 -12.10 4.60 -2.52
N CYS A 55 -11.57 5.00 -1.36
CA CYS A 55 -10.21 4.66 -0.96
C CYS A 55 -10.20 3.49 0.04
N ILE A 56 -9.57 2.40 -0.37
CA ILE A 56 -9.33 1.22 0.48
C ILE A 56 -7.83 1.13 0.74
N ILE A 57 -7.44 1.09 2.01
CA ILE A 57 -6.07 0.76 2.40
C ILE A 57 -5.96 -0.75 2.56
N HIS A 58 -5.06 -1.35 1.78
CA HIS A 58 -4.66 -2.74 1.89
C HIS A 58 -3.30 -2.82 2.59
N ASP A 59 -3.28 -3.24 3.85
CA ASP A 59 -2.05 -3.39 4.64
C ASP A 59 -1.88 -4.81 5.17
N VAL A 60 -0.64 -5.23 5.37
CA VAL A 60 -0.32 -6.48 6.05
C VAL A 60 -0.66 -6.36 7.53
N SER A 61 -1.09 -7.47 8.13
CA SER A 61 -1.46 -7.52 9.54
C SER A 61 -0.22 -7.35 10.44
N ALA A 62 0.08 -6.13 10.85
CA ALA A 62 1.13 -5.80 11.82
C ALA A 62 0.51 -5.19 13.08
N LEU A 63 1.17 -5.37 14.24
CA LEU A 63 0.65 -4.90 15.53
C LEU A 63 0.42 -3.38 15.56
N CYS A 64 1.27 -2.59 14.91
CA CYS A 64 1.10 -1.15 14.79
C CYS A 64 -0.12 -0.74 13.93
N HIS A 65 -0.51 -1.58 12.97
CA HIS A 65 -1.66 -1.34 12.10
C HIS A 65 -2.98 -1.68 12.81
N GLN A 66 -2.93 -2.65 13.73
CA GLN A 66 -4.09 -3.05 14.54
C GLN A 66 -4.30 -2.19 15.78
N ALA A 67 -3.37 -1.28 16.10
CA ALA A 67 -3.48 -0.38 17.23
C ALA A 67 -4.79 0.43 17.20
N LEU A 68 -5.41 0.63 18.36
CA LEU A 68 -6.68 1.37 18.47
C LEU A 68 -6.60 2.75 17.82
N LEU A 69 -5.53 3.50 18.10
CA LEU A 69 -5.27 4.82 17.52
C LEU A 69 -5.29 4.82 15.98
N THR A 70 -4.76 3.75 15.37
CA THR A 70 -4.76 3.57 13.92
C THR A 70 -6.18 3.36 13.40
N ARG A 71 -6.95 2.47 14.06
CA ARG A 71 -8.33 2.15 13.67
C ARG A 71 -9.25 3.35 13.83
N GLU A 72 -9.12 4.09 14.92
CA GLU A 72 -9.86 5.33 15.18
C GLU A 72 -9.57 6.38 14.11
N PHE A 73 -8.30 6.56 13.74
CA PHE A 73 -7.93 7.51 12.70
C PHE A 73 -8.52 7.15 11.33
N LEU A 74 -8.51 5.88 10.96
CA LEU A 74 -9.09 5.40 9.69
C LEU A 74 -10.60 5.59 9.68
N ALA A 75 -11.28 5.30 10.79
CA ALA A 75 -12.72 5.50 10.95
C ALA A 75 -13.10 6.99 10.83
N ILE A 76 -12.43 7.89 11.56
CA ILE A 76 -12.67 9.34 11.51
C ILE A 76 -12.35 9.89 10.11
N SER A 77 -11.36 9.32 9.43
CA SER A 77 -10.98 9.73 8.07
C SER A 77 -11.90 9.16 6.99
N ASN A 78 -12.87 8.32 7.34
CA ASN A 78 -13.74 7.59 6.41
C ASN A 78 -12.94 6.82 5.35
N ILE A 79 -11.84 6.20 5.76
CA ILE A 79 -11.00 5.35 4.91
C ILE A 79 -11.31 3.91 5.26
N ALA A 80 -11.76 3.14 4.27
CA ALA A 80 -11.97 1.71 4.46
C ALA A 80 -10.62 1.01 4.57
N SER A 81 -10.48 0.11 5.54
CA SER A 81 -9.30 -0.75 5.66
C SER A 81 -9.69 -2.19 5.35
N PHE A 82 -8.99 -2.80 4.41
CA PHE A 82 -9.10 -4.23 4.19
C PHE A 82 -8.16 -4.95 5.16
N GLN A 83 -8.72 -5.73 6.10
CA GLN A 83 -7.92 -6.48 7.06
C GLN A 83 -7.43 -7.77 6.43
N HIS A 84 -6.11 -7.91 6.38
CA HIS A 84 -5.47 -9.11 5.89
C HIS A 84 -5.50 -10.24 6.94
N LEU A 85 -5.65 -11.49 6.48
CA LEU A 85 -5.45 -12.67 7.30
C LEU A 85 -4.00 -12.70 7.86
N PRO A 86 -3.80 -13.09 9.13
CA PRO A 86 -2.45 -13.33 9.65
C PRO A 86 -1.70 -14.35 8.78
N TYR A 87 -0.39 -14.14 8.60
CA TYR A 87 0.54 -15.06 7.91
C TYR A 87 0.37 -15.25 6.39
N SER A 88 -0.53 -14.54 5.71
CA SER A 88 -0.63 -14.61 4.24
C SER A 88 0.08 -13.44 3.55
N SER A 89 1.37 -13.28 3.85
CA SER A 89 2.23 -12.26 3.22
C SER A 89 2.25 -12.36 1.68
N ASP A 90 2.01 -13.55 1.14
CA ASP A 90 1.93 -13.81 -0.30
C ASP A 90 0.77 -13.10 -1.00
N LEU A 91 -0.25 -12.69 -0.23
CA LEU A 91 -1.43 -12.00 -0.73
C LEU A 91 -1.31 -10.47 -0.64
N ALA A 92 -0.21 -9.93 -0.06
CA ALA A 92 0.02 -8.50 -0.06
C ALA A 92 0.81 -8.06 -1.30
N ILE A 93 0.21 -7.16 -2.09
CA ILE A 93 0.82 -6.56 -3.29
C ILE A 93 2.23 -6.02 -2.99
N ALA A 94 2.41 -5.40 -1.82
CA ALA A 94 3.70 -4.88 -1.38
C ALA A 94 4.75 -5.98 -1.19
N SER A 95 4.39 -7.06 -0.49
CA SER A 95 5.28 -8.18 -0.17
C SER A 95 5.65 -9.03 -1.40
N PHE A 96 4.67 -9.36 -2.24
CA PHE A 96 4.88 -10.24 -3.38
C PHE A 96 5.43 -9.53 -4.62
N HIS A 97 5.13 -8.24 -4.81
CA HIS A 97 5.49 -7.53 -6.04
C HIS A 97 6.49 -6.39 -5.82
N ILE A 98 6.20 -5.48 -4.89
CA ILE A 98 6.98 -4.24 -4.75
C ILE A 98 8.35 -4.50 -4.11
N PHE A 99 8.42 -5.19 -2.97
CA PHE A 99 9.69 -5.44 -2.29
C PHE A 99 10.69 -6.28 -3.10
N PRO A 100 10.28 -7.37 -3.78
CA PRO A 100 11.20 -8.11 -4.64
C PRO A 100 11.79 -7.26 -5.77
N MET A 101 11.00 -6.35 -6.34
CA MET A 101 11.49 -5.42 -7.36
C MET A 101 12.51 -4.44 -6.80
N ILE A 102 12.20 -3.82 -5.66
CA ILE A 102 13.12 -2.91 -4.97
C ILE A 102 14.43 -3.64 -4.65
N LYS A 103 14.36 -4.87 -4.10
CA LYS A 103 15.54 -5.69 -3.81
C LYS A 103 16.40 -5.95 -5.05
N LYS A 104 15.78 -6.29 -6.20
CA LYS A 104 16.51 -6.47 -7.47
C LYS A 104 17.21 -5.19 -7.95
N GLN A 105 16.59 -4.02 -7.75
CA GLN A 105 17.21 -2.74 -8.11
C GLN A 105 18.40 -2.39 -7.21
N HIS A 106 18.30 -2.70 -5.91
CA HIS A 106 19.37 -2.41 -4.94
C HIS A 106 20.47 -3.46 -4.88
N HIS A 107 20.25 -4.68 -5.37
CA HIS A 107 21.30 -5.70 -5.45
C HIS A 107 22.50 -5.27 -6.33
N CYS A 108 22.34 -4.21 -7.13
CA CYS A 108 23.38 -3.61 -7.96
C CYS A 108 23.95 -2.28 -7.42
N GLN A 109 23.60 -1.84 -6.20
CA GLN A 109 24.07 -0.55 -5.65
C GLN A 109 24.57 -0.65 -4.20
N GLU A 110 25.72 0.00 -3.93
CA GLU A 110 26.33 0.23 -2.61
C GLU A 110 25.30 0.81 -1.61
N PRO A 111 25.28 0.38 -0.32
CA PRO A 111 24.21 0.73 0.65
C PRO A 111 23.99 2.23 0.92
N GLN A 112 24.93 3.10 0.55
CA GLN A 112 24.95 4.51 0.94
C GLN A 112 24.11 5.45 0.05
N ARG A 113 23.52 4.94 -1.05
CA ARG A 113 22.78 5.75 -2.05
C ARG A 113 21.29 5.41 -2.19
N ILE A 114 20.67 4.87 -1.14
CA ILE A 114 19.25 4.43 -1.17
C ILE A 114 18.26 5.62 -1.28
N GLY A 115 18.68 6.84 -0.91
CA GLY A 115 17.82 8.03 -0.84
C GLY A 115 17.14 8.44 -2.16
N ASP A 116 17.80 8.24 -3.30
CA ASP A 116 17.37 8.84 -4.57
C ASP A 116 16.98 7.84 -5.68
N SER A 117 17.24 6.54 -5.51
CA SER A 117 17.34 5.59 -6.64
C SER A 117 16.08 4.78 -6.99
N THR A 118 15.04 4.76 -6.16
CA THR A 118 13.83 3.96 -6.47
C THR A 118 12.91 4.67 -7.48
N ARG A 119 13.32 4.67 -8.75
CA ARG A 119 12.42 4.89 -9.90
C ARG A 119 11.53 3.66 -10.08
N LEU A 120 10.48 3.54 -9.27
CA LEU A 120 9.38 2.63 -9.57
C LEU A 120 8.56 3.21 -10.72
N ARG A 121 8.46 2.48 -11.83
CA ARG A 121 7.64 2.86 -12.98
C ARG A 121 6.17 2.51 -12.73
N LYS A 122 5.25 3.35 -13.21
CA LYS A 122 3.79 3.17 -13.05
C LYS A 122 3.28 1.80 -13.50
N THR A 123 3.85 1.27 -14.58
CA THR A 123 3.52 -0.04 -15.17
C THR A 123 3.69 -1.20 -14.20
N ASN A 124 4.58 -1.04 -13.20
CA ASN A 124 4.89 -2.10 -12.24
C ASN A 124 3.76 -2.26 -11.22
N PHE A 125 3.07 -1.18 -10.84
CA PHE A 125 1.95 -1.27 -9.90
C PHE A 125 0.74 -1.98 -10.49
N GLN A 126 0.43 -1.70 -11.76
CA GLN A 126 -0.69 -2.32 -12.45
C GLN A 126 -0.49 -3.84 -12.62
N ALA A 127 0.72 -4.26 -12.99
CA ALA A 127 1.05 -5.68 -13.13
C ALA A 127 0.95 -6.43 -11.79
N GLY A 128 1.35 -5.79 -10.68
CA GLY A 128 1.19 -6.34 -9.33
C GLY A 128 -0.27 -6.48 -8.92
N LEU A 129 -1.11 -5.46 -9.20
CA LEU A 129 -2.54 -5.49 -8.89
C LEU A 129 -3.28 -6.58 -9.68
N GLN A 130 -2.97 -6.75 -10.96
CA GLN A 130 -3.59 -7.79 -11.78
C GLN A 130 -3.24 -9.20 -11.28
N LYS A 131 -1.97 -9.45 -10.96
CA LYS A 131 -1.54 -10.74 -10.37
C LYS A 131 -2.22 -11.02 -9.03
N TRP A 132 -2.43 -9.98 -8.22
CA TRP A 132 -3.17 -10.10 -6.98
C TRP A 132 -4.63 -10.49 -7.23
N GLN A 133 -5.31 -9.88 -8.19
CA GLN A 133 -6.68 -10.26 -8.56
C GLN A 133 -6.77 -11.72 -9.00
N GLU A 134 -5.83 -12.19 -9.83
CA GLU A 134 -5.74 -13.59 -10.26
C GLU A 134 -5.53 -14.55 -9.07
N SER A 135 -4.66 -14.17 -8.13
CA SER A 135 -4.38 -14.97 -6.93
C SER A 135 -5.59 -15.03 -5.99
N CYS A 136 -6.32 -13.93 -5.81
CA CYS A 136 -7.56 -13.91 -5.02
C CYS A 136 -8.64 -14.81 -5.63
N HIS A 137 -8.80 -14.85 -6.96
CA HIS A 137 -9.75 -15.75 -7.61
C HIS A 137 -9.40 -17.22 -7.38
N GLN A 138 -8.12 -17.58 -7.41
CA GLN A 138 -7.68 -18.96 -7.11
C GLN A 138 -7.96 -19.36 -5.66
N PHE A 139 -7.87 -18.42 -4.72
CA PHE A 139 -8.10 -18.68 -3.29
C PHE A 139 -9.58 -18.79 -2.92
N ILE A 140 -10.47 -18.11 -3.66
CA ILE A 140 -11.93 -18.20 -3.47
C ILE A 140 -12.52 -19.46 -4.12
N ALA A 141 -11.85 -20.00 -5.14
CA ALA A 141 -12.30 -21.17 -5.90
C ALA A 141 -11.79 -22.53 -5.36
N ALA A 142 -10.96 -22.51 -4.31
CA ALA A 142 -10.40 -23.69 -3.65
C ALA A 142 -11.16 -24.02 -2.35
#